data_AF-A0A261QMC9-F1
#
_entry.id   AF-A0A261QMC9-F1
#
_cell.length_a   1.000
_cell.length_b   1.000
_cell.length_c   1.000
_cell.angle_alpha   90.00
_cell.angle_beta   90.00
_cell.angle_gamma   90.00
#
_symmetry.space_group_name_H-M   'P 1'
#
loop_
_entity.id
_entity.type
_entity.pdbx_description
1 polymer ?
#
loop_
_entity_poly.entity_id
_entity_poly.type
_entity_poly.pdbx_seq_one_letter_code
_entity_poly.pdbx_strand_id
1 'polypeptide(L)'
;MYETSVSNLHSAAFQWEGMCMMNPALIERLLIIAREAELAGHGGKEAVYQTACKELMMAKPTLLRKIKQVAYKAPRKKRADVGTSALTYDEALKISAVITKTFRNNGKKMYSLERAVDDLRANGLINAGYIHHDTGEWFPLSIDAIRRALYHYKLHPNQLRGATPCVQLKTEHPNHVWQLDASLCVLYYLKNPGKRGATCDTGLRMMRREEFNPNKPKNLDRIVNDRVWSFELTDHTSGWIYAEYRFGGETTKNFTDVLINAMQERTKGREQTVGTILLKVRYWLRLRLLRYVDNWWSVSLKAAR
;
A
#
# COMPACT_ATOMS: atom_id res chain seq x y z
N MET A 1 13.49 19.81 -54.12
CA MET A 1 12.77 18.95 -53.15
C MET A 1 13.23 19.28 -51.72
N TYR A 2 12.82 20.43 -51.20
CA TYR A 2 13.08 20.85 -49.81
C TYR A 2 11.84 21.59 -49.26
N GLU A 3 10.68 20.94 -49.35
CA GLU A 3 9.41 21.43 -48.80
C GLU A 3 8.64 20.22 -48.30
N THR A 4 8.95 19.73 -47.10
CA THR A 4 8.11 18.71 -46.41
C THR A 4 8.41 18.54 -44.92
N SER A 5 9.43 19.21 -44.36
CA SER A 5 9.82 19.02 -42.95
C SER A 5 9.32 20.10 -41.98
N VAL A 6 8.63 21.14 -42.45
CA VAL A 6 8.16 22.25 -41.58
C VAL A 6 6.70 22.08 -41.12
N SER A 7 5.88 21.29 -41.82
CA SER A 7 4.46 21.09 -41.49
C SER A 7 4.22 20.14 -40.30
N ASN A 8 5.13 19.20 -40.04
CA ASN A 8 4.98 18.23 -38.95
C ASN A 8 5.36 18.76 -37.56
N LEU A 9 6.14 19.83 -37.47
CA LEU A 9 6.49 20.45 -36.18
C LEU A 9 5.35 21.31 -35.61
N HIS A 10 4.58 21.98 -36.47
CA HIS A 10 3.40 22.76 -36.04
C HIS A 10 2.25 21.86 -35.54
N SER A 11 2.07 20.66 -36.11
CA SER A 11 1.03 19.72 -35.64
C SER A 11 1.38 19.04 -34.32
N ALA A 12 2.67 18.80 -34.05
CA ALA A 12 3.12 18.24 -32.78
C ALA A 12 3.09 19.28 -31.64
N ALA A 13 3.41 20.55 -31.90
CA ALA A 13 3.32 21.62 -30.90
C ALA A 13 1.87 21.88 -30.44
N PHE A 14 0.90 21.81 -31.36
CA PHE A 14 -0.52 22.01 -31.05
C PHE A 14 -1.13 20.89 -30.17
N GLN A 15 -0.50 19.69 -30.13
CA GLN A 15 -0.92 18.60 -29.25
C GLN A 15 -0.33 18.69 -27.83
N TRP A 16 0.72 19.49 -27.59
CA TRP A 16 1.35 19.63 -26.27
C TRP A 16 0.86 20.86 -25.48
N GLU A 17 0.31 21.89 -26.12
CA GLU A 17 -0.26 23.08 -25.47
C GLU A 17 -1.62 22.82 -24.78
N GLY A 18 -2.26 21.68 -25.04
CA GLY A 18 -3.58 21.33 -24.49
C GLY A 18 -3.58 20.61 -23.14
N MET A 19 -2.42 20.36 -22.52
CA MET A 19 -2.36 19.73 -21.20
C MET A 19 -2.51 20.79 -20.11
N CYS A 20 -3.71 21.37 -20.02
CA CYS A 20 -4.07 22.33 -18.98
C CYS A 20 -3.81 21.70 -17.60
N MET A 21 -2.68 22.08 -17.01
CA MET A 21 -2.23 21.67 -15.68
C MET A 21 -3.31 22.01 -14.66
N MET A 22 -3.44 21.18 -13.62
CA MET A 22 -4.46 21.38 -12.60
C MET A 22 -4.13 22.65 -11.77
N ASN A 23 -4.74 23.77 -12.14
CA ASN A 23 -4.61 25.07 -11.46
C ASN A 23 -5.80 25.25 -10.48
N PRO A 24 -5.61 25.91 -9.31
CA PRO A 24 -6.69 26.33 -8.41
C PRO A 24 -7.99 26.79 -9.08
N ALA A 25 -7.94 27.70 -10.06
CA ALA A 25 -9.13 28.20 -10.73
C ALA A 25 -9.89 27.10 -11.50
N LEU A 26 -9.14 26.17 -12.13
CA LEU A 26 -9.73 25.02 -12.80
C LEU A 26 -10.34 24.04 -11.79
N ILE A 27 -9.71 23.84 -10.63
CA ILE A 27 -10.23 22.96 -9.57
C ILE A 27 -11.59 23.48 -9.06
N GLU A 28 -11.68 24.78 -8.78
CA GLU A 28 -12.93 25.42 -8.36
C GLU A 28 -14.02 25.24 -9.42
N ARG A 29 -13.71 25.51 -10.69
CA ARG A 29 -14.68 25.34 -11.77
C ARG A 29 -15.14 23.88 -11.91
N LEU A 30 -14.23 22.91 -11.80
CA LEU A 30 -14.56 21.48 -11.85
C LEU A 30 -15.47 21.05 -10.68
N LEU A 31 -15.30 21.62 -9.49
CA LEU A 31 -16.19 21.37 -8.35
C LEU A 31 -17.58 21.96 -8.58
N ILE A 32 -17.68 23.15 -9.17
CA ILE A 32 -18.97 23.76 -9.55
C ILE A 32 -19.69 22.87 -10.57
N ILE A 33 -19.00 22.44 -11.63
CA ILE A 33 -19.55 21.53 -12.65
C ILE A 33 -20.01 20.21 -12.03
N ALA A 34 -19.25 19.66 -11.07
CA ALA A 34 -19.64 18.44 -10.36
C ALA A 34 -20.95 18.63 -9.59
N ARG A 35 -21.11 19.76 -8.90
CA ARG A 35 -22.32 20.12 -8.15
C ARG A 35 -23.52 20.36 -9.07
N GLU A 36 -23.33 21.07 -10.18
CA GLU A 36 -24.35 21.26 -11.21
C GLU A 36 -24.83 19.92 -11.77
N ALA A 37 -23.92 19.00 -12.05
CA ALA A 37 -24.26 17.66 -12.53
C ALA A 37 -24.97 16.79 -11.48
N GLU A 38 -24.72 17.01 -10.18
CA GLU A 38 -25.47 16.35 -9.11
C GLU A 38 -26.89 16.91 -8.99
N LEU A 39 -27.06 18.24 -9.03
CA LEU A 39 -28.35 18.91 -9.01
C LEU A 39 -29.22 18.53 -10.22
N ALA A 40 -28.62 18.31 -11.39
CA ALA A 40 -29.31 17.89 -12.61
C ALA A 40 -29.90 16.46 -12.54
N GLY A 41 -29.55 15.66 -11.52
CA GLY A 41 -30.14 14.34 -11.30
C GLY A 41 -29.84 13.29 -12.39
N HIS A 42 -30.63 12.22 -12.45
CA HIS A 42 -30.49 11.19 -13.49
C HIS A 42 -31.07 11.69 -14.82
N GLY A 43 -30.29 11.62 -15.90
CA GLY A 43 -30.70 12.04 -17.25
C GLY A 43 -30.27 13.46 -17.65
N GLY A 44 -30.15 14.41 -16.69
CA GLY A 44 -29.77 15.80 -16.98
C GLY A 44 -28.26 16.09 -17.05
N LYS A 45 -27.42 15.15 -16.63
CA LYS A 45 -25.96 15.35 -16.51
C LYS A 45 -25.27 15.60 -17.84
N GLU A 46 -25.81 15.04 -18.91
CA GLU A 46 -25.21 15.12 -20.24
C GLU A 46 -25.13 16.57 -20.74
N ALA A 47 -26.20 17.34 -20.56
CA ALA A 47 -26.24 18.75 -20.96
C ALA A 47 -25.20 19.59 -20.19
N VAL A 48 -25.08 19.37 -18.88
CA VAL A 48 -24.09 20.04 -18.02
C VAL A 48 -22.67 19.75 -18.52
N TYR A 49 -22.37 18.48 -18.80
CA TYR A 49 -21.04 18.09 -19.29
C TYR A 49 -20.75 18.64 -20.68
N GLN A 50 -21.73 18.70 -21.58
CA GLN A 50 -21.53 19.26 -22.92
C GLN A 50 -21.23 20.76 -22.87
N THR A 51 -21.95 21.53 -22.05
CA THR A 51 -21.67 22.95 -21.83
C THR A 51 -20.28 23.16 -21.24
N ALA A 52 -19.92 22.38 -20.21
CA ALA A 52 -18.60 22.44 -19.60
C ALA A 52 -17.46 22.04 -20.55
N CYS A 53 -17.68 21.08 -21.46
CA CYS A 53 -16.69 20.69 -22.46
C CYS A 53 -16.40 21.82 -23.46
N LYS A 54 -17.43 22.58 -23.86
CA LYS A 54 -17.30 23.76 -24.73
C LYS A 54 -16.59 24.89 -24.02
N GLU A 55 -16.98 25.19 -22.78
CA GLU A 55 -16.39 26.26 -21.98
C GLU A 55 -14.91 26.01 -21.69
N LEU A 56 -14.56 24.79 -21.28
CA LEU A 56 -13.20 24.44 -20.89
C LEU A 56 -12.34 23.96 -22.07
N MET A 57 -12.90 23.91 -23.29
CA MET A 57 -12.24 23.40 -24.50
C MET A 57 -11.60 22.03 -24.28
N MET A 58 -12.34 21.15 -23.60
CA MET A 58 -11.84 19.84 -23.18
C MET A 58 -12.75 18.72 -23.69
N ALA A 59 -12.13 17.61 -24.11
CA ALA A 59 -12.88 16.40 -24.38
C ALA A 59 -13.57 15.88 -23.10
N LYS A 60 -14.82 15.45 -23.23
CA LYS A 60 -15.64 14.86 -22.17
C LYS A 60 -14.93 13.78 -21.30
N PRO A 61 -14.21 12.79 -21.86
CA PRO A 61 -13.49 11.82 -21.03
C PRO A 61 -12.42 12.46 -20.14
N THR A 62 -11.76 13.51 -20.63
CA THR A 62 -10.76 14.26 -19.87
C THR A 62 -11.42 15.08 -18.75
N LEU A 63 -12.56 15.72 -19.04
CA LEU A 63 -13.36 16.44 -18.05
C LEU A 63 -13.79 15.50 -16.91
N LEU A 64 -14.40 14.36 -17.23
CA LEU A 64 -14.84 13.38 -16.23
C LEU A 64 -13.69 12.81 -15.41
N ARG A 65 -12.51 12.60 -16.03
CA ARG A 65 -11.31 12.17 -15.31
C ARG A 65 -10.83 13.23 -14.32
N LYS A 66 -10.83 14.51 -14.71
CA LYS A 66 -10.45 15.62 -13.82
C LYS A 66 -11.47 15.81 -12.69
N ILE A 67 -12.77 15.75 -12.99
CA ILE A 67 -13.83 15.81 -11.97
C ILE A 67 -13.64 14.68 -10.94
N LYS A 68 -13.36 13.45 -11.38
CA LYS A 68 -13.10 12.30 -10.49
C LYS A 68 -11.91 12.51 -9.54
N GLN A 69 -10.94 13.36 -9.90
CA GLN A 69 -9.78 13.66 -9.04
C GLN A 69 -10.10 14.63 -7.92
N VAL A 70 -11.11 15.50 -8.09
CA VAL A 70 -11.42 16.60 -7.15
C VAL A 70 -12.74 16.41 -6.42
N ALA A 71 -13.73 15.80 -7.06
CA ALA A 71 -15.05 15.62 -6.50
C ALA A 71 -15.14 14.31 -5.72
N TYR A 72 -15.63 14.39 -4.48
CA TYR A 72 -15.98 13.22 -3.70
C TYR A 72 -17.23 12.55 -4.32
N LYS A 73 -17.12 11.26 -4.61
CA LYS A 73 -18.27 10.44 -5.02
C LYS A 73 -18.54 9.41 -3.93
N ALA A 74 -19.75 9.47 -3.35
CA ALA A 74 -20.15 8.47 -2.38
C ALA A 74 -20.00 7.05 -2.97
N PRO A 75 -19.43 6.10 -2.21
CA PRO A 75 -19.31 4.73 -2.68
C PRO A 75 -20.70 4.17 -2.99
N ARG A 76 -20.77 3.26 -3.95
CA ARG A 76 -22.03 2.58 -4.31
C ARG A 76 -22.65 1.97 -3.06
N LYS A 77 -23.95 2.20 -2.85
CA LYS A 77 -24.72 1.55 -1.78
C LYS A 77 -24.47 0.05 -1.81
N LYS A 78 -23.98 -0.50 -0.70
CA LYS A 78 -23.79 -1.94 -0.53
C LYS A 78 -25.17 -2.61 -0.47
N ARG A 79 -25.24 -3.88 -0.90
CA ARG A 79 -26.47 -4.67 -0.73
C ARG A 79 -26.72 -4.92 0.76
N ALA A 80 -27.98 -5.14 1.12
CA ALA A 80 -28.40 -5.27 2.51
C ALA A 80 -27.81 -6.52 3.20
N ASP A 81 -27.54 -7.56 2.43
CA ASP A 81 -27.01 -8.86 2.84
C ASP A 81 -25.47 -8.92 2.91
N VAL A 82 -24.78 -7.82 2.56
CA VAL A 82 -23.30 -7.81 2.57
C VAL A 82 -22.77 -8.10 3.97
N GLY A 83 -22.08 -9.23 4.12
CA GLY A 83 -21.50 -9.68 5.38
C GLY A 83 -22.38 -10.62 6.20
N THR A 84 -23.62 -10.89 5.75
CA THR A 84 -24.45 -11.92 6.37
C THR A 84 -23.99 -13.32 5.94
N SER A 85 -24.01 -14.27 6.88
CA SER A 85 -23.74 -15.68 6.62
C SER A 85 -24.90 -16.50 7.15
N ALA A 86 -25.27 -17.55 6.44
CA ALA A 86 -26.23 -18.53 6.94
C ALA A 86 -25.62 -19.46 8.00
N LEU A 87 -24.29 -19.52 8.13
CA LEU A 87 -23.64 -20.22 9.22
C LEU A 87 -23.83 -19.40 10.50
N THR A 88 -24.41 -20.00 11.53
CA THR A 88 -24.59 -19.31 12.81
C THR A 88 -23.26 -19.17 13.56
N TYR A 89 -23.19 -18.22 14.48
CA TYR A 89 -21.99 -18.02 15.30
C TYR A 89 -21.68 -19.26 16.18
N ASP A 90 -22.70 -19.91 16.74
CA ASP A 90 -22.52 -21.10 17.60
C ASP A 90 -21.95 -22.29 16.82
N GLU A 91 -22.46 -22.55 15.61
CA GLU A 91 -21.90 -23.57 14.73
C GLU A 91 -20.46 -23.22 14.31
N ALA A 92 -20.19 -21.96 13.98
CA ALA A 92 -18.85 -21.49 13.66
C ALA A 92 -17.88 -21.67 14.84
N LEU A 93 -18.35 -21.47 16.08
CA LEU A 93 -17.58 -21.68 17.30
C LEU A 93 -17.24 -23.16 17.50
N LYS A 94 -18.21 -24.06 17.32
CA LYS A 94 -17.98 -25.52 17.37
C LYS A 94 -16.95 -25.98 16.35
N ILE A 95 -17.09 -25.52 15.10
CA ILE A 95 -16.13 -25.82 14.03
C ILE A 95 -14.73 -25.31 14.39
N SER A 96 -14.63 -24.07 14.89
CA SER A 96 -13.36 -23.47 15.30
C SER A 96 -12.71 -24.23 16.47
N ALA A 97 -13.49 -24.64 17.47
CA ALA A 97 -13.02 -25.38 18.63
C ALA A 97 -12.40 -26.73 18.23
N VAL A 98 -13.07 -27.50 17.37
CA VAL A 98 -12.54 -28.79 16.87
C VAL A 98 -11.24 -28.57 16.12
N ILE A 99 -11.22 -27.63 15.17
CA ILE A 99 -10.01 -27.39 14.36
C ILE A 99 -8.86 -26.90 15.25
N THR A 100 -9.12 -26.01 16.20
CA THR A 100 -8.10 -25.46 17.10
C THR A 100 -7.50 -26.51 18.03
N LYS A 101 -8.32 -27.43 18.58
CA LYS A 101 -7.84 -28.52 19.44
C LYS A 101 -6.97 -29.56 18.71
N THR A 102 -7.15 -29.70 17.40
CA THR A 102 -6.40 -30.69 16.60
C THR A 102 -5.03 -30.20 16.15
N PHE A 103 -4.65 -28.95 16.42
CA PHE A 103 -3.29 -28.50 16.11
C PHE A 103 -2.28 -29.18 17.03
N ARG A 104 -1.16 -29.63 16.44
CA ARG A 104 -0.01 -30.07 17.22
C ARG A 104 0.73 -28.86 17.81
N ASN A 105 1.51 -29.10 18.88
CA ASN A 105 2.37 -28.08 19.49
C ASN A 105 3.35 -27.43 18.49
N ASN A 106 3.69 -28.11 17.40
CA ASN A 106 4.52 -27.58 16.31
C ASN A 106 3.76 -26.74 15.27
N GLY A 107 2.52 -26.33 15.55
CA GLY A 107 1.72 -25.45 14.69
C GLY A 107 1.13 -26.08 13.43
N LYS A 108 1.43 -27.36 13.14
CA LYS A 108 0.89 -28.08 11.97
C LYS A 108 -0.58 -28.46 12.18
N LYS A 109 -1.39 -28.18 11.16
CA LYS A 109 -2.82 -28.54 11.10
C LYS A 109 -2.95 -30.04 10.85
N MET A 110 -3.54 -30.77 11.79
CA MET A 110 -3.83 -32.21 11.61
C MET A 110 -5.17 -32.46 10.94
N TYR A 111 -6.12 -31.55 11.14
CA TYR A 111 -7.51 -31.76 10.79
C TYR A 111 -7.99 -30.72 9.81
N SER A 112 -8.33 -31.13 8.58
CA SER A 112 -8.79 -30.22 7.54
C SER A 112 -10.12 -29.56 7.92
N LEU A 113 -10.44 -28.42 7.31
CA LEU A 113 -11.72 -27.74 7.62
C LEU A 113 -12.87 -28.60 7.09
N GLU A 114 -12.67 -29.18 5.92
CA GLU A 114 -13.54 -30.10 5.20
C GLU A 114 -13.92 -31.27 6.12
N ARG A 115 -12.93 -32.01 6.63
CA ARG A 115 -13.13 -33.16 7.51
C ARG A 115 -13.77 -32.79 8.85
N ALA A 116 -13.43 -31.62 9.39
CA ALA A 116 -14.05 -31.14 10.61
C ALA A 116 -15.53 -30.85 10.46
N VAL A 117 -15.94 -30.27 9.33
CA VAL A 117 -17.34 -30.03 9.03
C VAL A 117 -18.08 -31.34 8.79
N ASP A 118 -17.48 -32.28 8.04
CA ASP A 118 -18.10 -33.57 7.74
C ASP A 118 -18.35 -34.38 9.02
N ASP A 119 -17.35 -34.49 9.90
CA ASP A 119 -17.50 -35.22 11.17
C ASP A 119 -18.48 -34.51 12.12
N LEU A 120 -18.47 -33.17 12.18
CA LEU A 120 -19.43 -32.43 13.01
C LEU A 120 -20.88 -32.59 12.50
N ARG A 121 -21.08 -32.66 11.18
CA ARG A 121 -22.38 -32.96 10.57
C ARG A 121 -22.80 -34.39 10.84
N ALA A 122 -21.90 -35.36 10.67
CA ALA A 122 -22.17 -36.77 10.93
C ALA A 122 -22.58 -37.02 12.40
N ASN A 123 -22.04 -36.24 13.33
CA ASN A 123 -22.40 -36.28 14.75
C ASN A 123 -23.63 -35.41 15.10
N GLY A 124 -24.26 -34.73 14.13
CA GLY A 124 -25.42 -33.87 14.37
C GLY A 124 -25.14 -32.62 15.21
N LEU A 125 -23.88 -32.21 15.35
CA LEU A 125 -23.47 -31.09 16.20
C LEU A 125 -23.60 -29.73 15.51
N ILE A 126 -23.61 -29.74 14.18
CA ILE A 126 -23.83 -28.57 13.32
C ILE A 126 -24.81 -28.93 12.20
N ASN A 127 -25.64 -27.99 11.80
CA ASN A 127 -26.42 -28.06 10.56
C ASN A 127 -25.55 -27.54 9.39
N ALA A 128 -24.99 -26.33 9.56
CA ALA A 128 -24.13 -25.67 8.58
C ALA A 128 -24.73 -25.71 7.16
N GLY A 129 -25.98 -25.27 7.04
CA GLY A 129 -26.77 -25.26 5.82
C GLY A 129 -27.77 -24.12 5.82
N TYR A 130 -28.51 -23.96 4.72
CA TYR A 130 -29.58 -22.98 4.60
C TYR A 130 -30.76 -23.57 3.82
N ILE A 131 -31.95 -23.02 4.06
CA ILE A 131 -33.14 -23.36 3.29
C ILE A 131 -33.27 -22.35 2.15
N HIS A 132 -33.37 -22.83 0.91
CA HIS A 132 -33.55 -21.96 -0.24
C HIS A 132 -34.97 -21.38 -0.24
N HIS A 133 -35.08 -20.06 -0.31
CA HIS A 133 -36.37 -19.37 -0.20
C HIS A 133 -37.41 -19.78 -1.27
N ASP A 134 -36.98 -20.07 -2.50
CA ASP A 134 -37.90 -20.40 -3.60
C ASP A 134 -38.30 -21.88 -3.64
N THR A 135 -37.41 -22.80 -3.26
CA THR A 135 -37.64 -24.25 -3.39
C THR A 135 -38.05 -24.88 -2.07
N GLY A 136 -37.79 -24.22 -0.93
CA GLY A 136 -37.97 -24.79 0.40
C GLY A 136 -37.01 -25.93 0.73
N GLU A 137 -36.09 -26.27 -0.19
CA GLU A 137 -35.13 -27.34 -0.01
C GLU A 137 -33.94 -26.88 0.84
N TRP A 138 -33.41 -27.81 1.63
CA TRP A 138 -32.23 -27.58 2.43
C TRP A 138 -30.96 -27.84 1.61
N PHE A 139 -30.01 -26.92 1.69
CA PHE A 139 -28.70 -27.04 1.05
C PHE A 139 -27.56 -26.93 2.08
N PRO A 140 -26.56 -27.82 2.02
CA PRO A 140 -25.37 -27.68 2.85
C PRO A 140 -24.55 -26.47 2.42
N LEU A 141 -23.99 -25.74 3.38
CA LEU A 141 -23.02 -24.69 3.07
C LEU A 141 -21.74 -25.30 2.49
N SER A 142 -21.22 -24.65 1.46
CA SER A 142 -19.92 -24.98 0.90
C SER A 142 -18.81 -24.66 1.91
N ILE A 143 -17.70 -25.41 1.82
CA ILE A 143 -16.57 -25.23 2.72
C ILE A 143 -15.99 -23.80 2.62
N ASP A 144 -16.00 -23.20 1.43
CA ASP A 144 -15.57 -21.81 1.26
C ASP A 144 -16.52 -20.82 1.93
N ALA A 145 -17.84 -21.07 1.90
CA ALA A 145 -18.79 -20.23 2.63
C ALA A 145 -18.57 -20.31 4.14
N ILE A 146 -18.34 -21.51 4.67
CA ILE A 146 -18.00 -21.75 6.08
C ILE A 146 -16.67 -21.06 6.42
N ARG A 147 -15.65 -21.18 5.56
CA ARG A 147 -14.35 -20.52 5.75
C ARG A 147 -14.49 -19.00 5.81
N ARG A 148 -15.25 -18.41 4.88
CA ARG A 148 -15.53 -16.95 4.89
C ARG A 148 -16.28 -16.54 6.16
N ALA A 149 -17.25 -17.32 6.61
CA ALA A 149 -17.97 -17.09 7.86
C ALA A 149 -17.04 -17.12 9.08
N LEU A 150 -16.13 -18.10 9.15
CA LEU A 150 -15.11 -18.16 10.20
C LEU A 150 -14.21 -16.91 10.22
N TYR A 151 -13.78 -16.43 9.05
CA TYR A 151 -13.00 -15.19 8.96
C TYR A 151 -13.80 -13.96 9.39
N HIS A 152 -15.06 -13.90 8.99
CA HIS A 152 -15.98 -12.82 9.35
C HIS A 152 -16.21 -12.76 10.87
N TYR A 153 -16.44 -13.91 11.50
CA TYR A 153 -16.60 -14.02 12.96
C TYR A 153 -15.28 -13.96 13.74
N LYS A 154 -14.13 -13.83 13.07
CA LYS A 154 -12.78 -13.86 13.66
C LYS A 154 -12.44 -15.16 14.39
N LEU A 155 -13.06 -16.27 13.97
CA LEU A 155 -12.90 -17.60 14.55
C LEU A 155 -11.99 -18.50 13.70
N HIS A 156 -11.40 -18.00 12.61
CA HIS A 156 -10.50 -18.81 11.80
C HIS A 156 -9.18 -19.08 12.56
N PRO A 157 -8.62 -20.30 12.53
CA PRO A 157 -7.41 -20.64 13.29
C PRO A 157 -6.17 -19.77 12.98
N ASN A 158 -6.10 -19.19 11.79
CA ASN A 158 -5.03 -18.24 11.44
C ASN A 158 -5.18 -16.90 12.16
N GLN A 159 -6.41 -16.47 12.46
CA GLN A 159 -6.68 -15.25 13.22
C GLN A 159 -6.48 -15.49 14.71
N LEU A 160 -6.98 -16.62 15.24
CA LEU A 160 -6.86 -16.96 16.65
C LEU A 160 -5.42 -17.22 17.11
N ARG A 161 -4.60 -17.82 16.23
CA ARG A 161 -3.18 -18.09 16.51
C ARG A 161 -2.25 -16.96 16.06
N GLY A 162 -2.77 -15.93 15.41
CA GLY A 162 -1.98 -14.76 15.11
C GLY A 162 -1.45 -14.18 16.42
N ALA A 163 -0.16 -13.83 16.45
CA ALA A 163 0.41 -13.16 17.62
C ALA A 163 -0.46 -11.93 17.91
N THR A 164 -1.04 -11.88 19.11
CA THR A 164 -1.79 -10.69 19.51
C THR A 164 -0.79 -9.54 19.60
N PRO A 165 -0.95 -8.45 18.84
CA PRO A 165 -0.08 -7.29 18.99
C PRO A 165 -0.18 -6.82 20.44
N CYS A 166 0.95 -6.56 21.12
CA CYS A 166 0.92 -6.32 22.56
C CYS A 166 0.10 -5.07 22.96
N VAL A 167 -0.10 -4.14 22.01
CA VAL A 167 -0.96 -2.96 22.18
C VAL A 167 -1.61 -2.60 20.84
N GLN A 168 -2.92 -2.30 20.84
CA GLN A 168 -3.55 -1.58 19.73
C GLN A 168 -3.28 -0.08 19.90
N LEU A 169 -2.30 0.44 19.18
CA LEU A 169 -1.98 1.88 19.22
C LEU A 169 -2.88 2.65 18.26
N LYS A 170 -3.63 3.62 18.79
CA LYS A 170 -4.32 4.65 18.01
C LYS A 170 -3.61 5.98 18.25
N THR A 171 -3.16 6.61 17.18
CA THR A 171 -2.62 7.97 17.23
C THR A 171 -3.72 8.96 16.86
N GLU A 172 -3.79 10.07 17.59
CA GLU A 172 -4.97 10.95 17.53
C GLU A 172 -4.93 11.94 16.36
N HIS A 173 -3.76 12.50 16.05
CA HIS A 173 -3.58 13.52 15.02
C HIS A 173 -2.18 13.42 14.38
N PRO A 174 -1.94 14.08 13.23
CA PRO A 174 -0.60 14.19 12.65
C PRO A 174 0.40 14.81 13.63
N ASN A 175 1.66 14.39 13.55
CA ASN A 175 2.75 14.80 14.45
C ASN A 175 2.58 14.38 15.93
N HIS A 176 1.71 13.41 16.21
CA HIS A 176 1.58 12.84 17.55
C HIS A 176 2.66 11.77 17.81
N VAL A 177 2.84 10.82 16.89
CA VAL A 177 3.83 9.74 17.04
C VAL A 177 4.58 9.55 15.74
N TRP A 178 5.90 9.65 15.83
CA TRP A 178 6.82 9.39 14.73
C TRP A 178 7.55 8.08 14.96
N GLN A 179 7.71 7.32 13.89
CA GLN A 179 8.47 6.09 13.87
C GLN A 179 9.69 6.30 12.98
N LEU A 180 10.86 5.99 13.50
CA LEU A 180 12.13 6.10 12.78
C LEU A 180 12.79 4.73 12.77
N ASP A 181 13.04 4.21 11.58
CA ASP A 181 13.77 2.97 11.37
C ASP A 181 15.05 3.26 10.58
N ALA A 182 16.11 2.51 10.86
CA ALA A 182 17.37 2.59 10.15
C ALA A 182 17.66 1.25 9.48
N SER A 183 18.23 1.29 8.29
CA SER A 183 18.47 0.09 7.50
C SER A 183 19.74 0.22 6.70
N LEU A 184 20.59 -0.81 6.77
CA LEU A 184 21.77 -0.88 5.94
C LEU A 184 21.38 -1.12 4.47
N CYS A 185 21.74 -0.21 3.58
CA CYS A 185 21.47 -0.37 2.16
C CYS A 185 22.49 -1.35 1.54
N VAL A 186 21.97 -2.43 0.94
CA VAL A 186 22.81 -3.46 0.28
C VAL A 186 23.09 -3.11 -1.20
N LEU A 187 22.27 -2.24 -1.80
CA LEU A 187 22.30 -1.99 -3.25
C LEU A 187 23.06 -0.73 -3.66
N TYR A 188 23.13 0.26 -2.77
CA TYR A 188 23.68 1.57 -3.09
C TYR A 188 24.79 1.95 -2.12
N TYR A 189 25.85 2.56 -2.67
CA TYR A 189 26.93 3.15 -1.90
C TYR A 189 27.20 4.58 -2.38
N LEU A 190 27.75 5.38 -1.48
CA LEU A 190 28.30 6.69 -1.77
C LEU A 190 29.81 6.55 -1.57
N LYS A 191 30.65 7.07 -2.47
CA LYS A 191 32.09 7.04 -2.22
C LYS A 191 32.40 7.99 -1.07
N ASN A 192 33.09 7.48 -0.03
CA ASN A 192 33.45 8.30 1.11
C ASN A 192 34.42 9.42 0.66
N PRO A 193 34.04 10.71 0.79
CA PRO A 193 34.89 11.83 0.36
C PRO A 193 36.18 11.96 1.18
N GLY A 194 36.27 11.32 2.35
CA GLY A 194 37.47 11.30 3.19
C GLY A 194 38.56 10.34 2.75
N LYS A 195 38.36 9.52 1.70
CA LYS A 195 39.41 8.63 1.15
C LYS A 195 40.33 9.42 0.21
N ARG A 196 41.63 9.50 0.55
CA ARG A 196 42.68 10.16 -0.26
C ARG A 196 42.62 9.63 -1.71
N GLY A 197 42.40 10.53 -2.67
CA GLY A 197 42.36 10.23 -4.10
C GLY A 197 40.96 10.09 -4.72
N ALA A 198 39.87 10.28 -3.95
CA ALA A 198 38.55 10.40 -4.52
C ALA A 198 38.39 11.79 -5.16
N THR A 199 38.17 11.84 -6.48
CA THR A 199 37.51 13.01 -7.09
C THR A 199 36.20 13.26 -6.34
N CYS A 200 35.83 14.53 -6.17
CA CYS A 200 34.70 15.05 -5.40
C CYS A 200 33.29 14.54 -5.78
N ASP A 201 33.19 13.42 -6.49
CA ASP A 201 31.97 12.73 -6.84
C ASP A 201 31.42 11.94 -5.66
N THR A 202 30.53 12.59 -4.92
CA THR A 202 29.67 12.02 -3.86
C THR A 202 28.37 11.45 -4.44
N GLY A 203 28.32 11.09 -5.73
CA GLY A 203 27.14 10.53 -6.36
C GLY A 203 26.76 9.15 -5.82
N LEU A 204 25.45 8.89 -5.71
CA LEU A 204 24.90 7.58 -5.37
C LEU A 204 25.19 6.58 -6.50
N ARG A 205 25.87 5.47 -6.17
CA ARG A 205 26.22 4.43 -7.15
C ARG A 205 25.51 3.11 -6.84
N MET A 206 25.04 2.44 -7.90
CA MET A 206 24.56 1.05 -7.81
C MET A 206 25.77 0.11 -7.76
N MET A 207 25.78 -0.82 -6.80
CA MET A 207 26.82 -1.85 -6.72
C MET A 207 26.57 -2.93 -7.76
N ARG A 208 27.61 -3.32 -8.50
CA ARG A 208 27.54 -4.47 -9.42
C ARG A 208 27.59 -5.78 -8.62
N ARG A 209 26.90 -6.82 -9.11
CA ARG A 209 26.79 -8.12 -8.44
C ARG A 209 28.16 -8.76 -8.15
N GLU A 210 29.16 -8.51 -8.99
CA GLU A 210 30.50 -9.08 -8.82
C GLU A 210 31.24 -8.56 -7.58
N GLU A 211 30.89 -7.36 -7.10
CA GLU A 211 31.47 -6.74 -5.90
C GLU A 211 30.84 -7.29 -4.62
N PHE A 212 29.54 -7.64 -4.65
CA PHE A 212 28.81 -8.30 -3.57
C PHE A 212 28.87 -9.83 -3.75
N ASN A 213 30.08 -10.39 -3.77
CA ASN A 213 30.25 -11.84 -3.75
C ASN A 213 30.52 -12.30 -2.30
N PRO A 214 29.58 -13.01 -1.63
CA PRO A 214 29.77 -13.52 -0.27
C PRO A 214 31.00 -14.42 -0.13
N ASN A 215 31.44 -15.05 -1.23
CA ASN A 215 32.60 -15.93 -1.26
C ASN A 215 33.94 -15.16 -1.34
N LYS A 216 33.92 -13.82 -1.37
CA LYS A 216 35.12 -12.96 -1.42
C LYS A 216 35.14 -11.94 -0.27
N PRO A 217 35.47 -12.35 0.98
CA PRO A 217 35.38 -11.50 2.16
C PRO A 217 36.21 -10.21 2.08
N LYS A 218 37.40 -10.26 1.45
CA LYS A 218 38.26 -9.08 1.25
C LYS A 218 37.61 -7.95 0.44
N ASN A 219 36.68 -8.27 -0.46
CA ASN A 219 35.93 -7.25 -1.20
C ASN A 219 34.88 -6.59 -0.31
N LEU A 220 34.23 -7.37 0.55
CA LEU A 220 33.24 -6.88 1.50
C LEU A 220 33.87 -5.90 2.49
N ASP A 221 35.02 -6.25 3.06
CA ASP A 221 35.76 -5.41 4.03
C ASP A 221 36.15 -4.04 3.45
N ARG A 222 36.52 -4.01 2.16
CA ARG A 222 36.83 -2.76 1.44
C ARG A 222 35.62 -1.83 1.30
N ILE A 223 34.43 -2.42 1.20
CA ILE A 223 33.17 -1.77 0.84
C ILE A 223 32.31 -1.46 2.07
N VAL A 224 32.48 -2.19 3.18
CA VAL A 224 31.71 -2.04 4.42
C VAL A 224 31.59 -0.59 4.87
N ASN A 225 32.68 0.18 4.76
CA ASN A 225 32.76 1.59 5.16
C ASN A 225 32.19 2.57 4.12
N ASP A 226 31.92 2.13 2.89
CA ASP A 226 31.28 2.93 1.84
C ASP A 226 29.76 2.69 1.79
N ARG A 227 29.25 1.71 2.56
CA ARG A 227 27.81 1.43 2.62
C ARG A 227 27.06 2.53 3.35
N VAL A 228 25.87 2.78 2.85
CA VAL A 228 25.00 3.85 3.29
C VAL A 228 23.85 3.26 4.08
N TRP A 229 23.48 3.95 5.15
CA TRP A 229 22.30 3.65 5.93
C TRP A 229 21.15 4.51 5.43
N SER A 230 20.03 3.88 5.10
CA SER A 230 18.77 4.58 4.93
C SER A 230 18.17 4.79 6.32
N PHE A 231 17.73 6.01 6.57
CA PHE A 231 16.91 6.34 7.71
C PHE A 231 15.54 6.73 7.18
N GLU A 232 14.52 6.00 7.61
CA GLU A 232 13.15 6.16 7.19
C GLU A 232 12.30 6.57 8.39
N LEU A 233 11.80 7.81 8.34
CA LEU A 233 10.91 8.36 9.34
C LEU A 233 9.49 8.39 8.78
N THR A 234 8.51 7.97 9.57
CA THR A 234 7.09 8.10 9.22
C THR A 234 6.25 8.63 10.37
N ASP A 235 5.34 9.55 10.05
CA ASP A 235 4.28 9.95 10.97
C ASP A 235 3.15 8.91 10.95
N HIS A 236 2.86 8.32 12.11
CA HIS A 236 1.94 7.18 12.22
C HIS A 236 0.50 7.53 11.80
N THR A 237 0.07 8.78 12.00
CA THR A 237 -1.31 9.20 11.67
C THR A 237 -1.47 9.58 10.20
N SER A 238 -0.61 10.45 9.67
CA SER A 238 -0.73 10.97 8.31
C SER A 238 -0.09 10.08 7.26
N GLY A 239 0.80 9.17 7.67
CA GLY A 239 1.63 8.39 6.75
C GLY A 239 2.63 9.25 5.98
N TRP A 240 2.95 10.45 6.46
CA TRP A 240 4.05 11.25 5.92
C TRP A 240 5.35 10.47 6.07
N ILE A 241 6.20 10.50 5.05
CA ILE A 241 7.47 9.77 5.03
C ILE A 241 8.61 10.73 4.70
N TYR A 242 9.65 10.66 5.51
CA TYR A 242 10.93 11.29 5.29
C TYR A 242 12.00 10.21 5.17
N ALA A 243 12.90 10.36 4.20
CA ALA A 243 14.00 9.43 4.00
C ALA A 243 15.29 10.22 3.80
N GLU A 244 16.33 9.83 4.52
CA GLU A 244 17.67 10.38 4.39
C GLU A 244 18.72 9.27 4.41
N TYR A 245 19.81 9.49 3.67
CA TYR A 245 20.88 8.51 3.50
C TYR A 245 22.13 9.03 4.19
N ARG A 246 22.68 8.26 5.14
CA ARG A 246 23.85 8.66 5.95
C ARG A 246 24.95 7.61 5.94
N PHE A 247 26.18 8.06 6.12
CA PHE A 247 27.33 7.20 6.39
C PHE A 247 27.52 6.96 7.88
N GLY A 248 28.25 5.91 8.24
CA GLY A 248 28.76 5.76 9.61
C GLY A 248 27.84 5.05 10.59
N GLY A 249 26.78 4.37 10.13
CA GLY A 249 26.02 3.45 10.98
C GLY A 249 24.81 4.04 11.71
N GLU A 250 24.19 3.18 12.52
CA GLU A 250 23.19 3.50 13.54
C GLU A 250 23.86 4.23 14.73
N THR A 251 24.36 5.43 14.49
CA THR A 251 24.93 6.27 15.54
C THR A 251 23.88 7.24 16.05
N THR A 252 23.93 7.56 17.34
CA THR A 252 23.06 8.59 17.95
C THR A 252 23.13 9.91 17.19
N LYS A 253 24.33 10.29 16.71
CA LYS A 253 24.52 11.47 15.87
C LYS A 253 23.65 11.42 14.61
N ASN A 254 23.70 10.32 13.85
CA ASN A 254 22.91 10.17 12.63
C ASN A 254 21.41 10.19 12.93
N PHE A 255 20.97 9.51 13.99
CA PHE A 255 19.57 9.52 14.41
C PHE A 255 19.08 10.94 14.74
N THR A 256 19.83 11.68 15.55
CA THR A 256 19.48 13.05 15.94
C THR A 256 19.51 14.00 14.75
N ASP A 257 20.53 13.91 13.88
CA ASP A 257 20.66 14.76 12.70
C ASP A 257 19.49 14.54 11.73
N VAL A 258 19.09 13.26 11.50
CA VAL A 258 17.92 12.93 10.66
C VAL A 258 16.61 13.44 11.27
N LEU A 259 16.45 13.29 12.59
CA LEU A 259 15.26 13.78 13.28
C LEU A 259 15.13 15.31 13.17
N ILE A 260 16.22 16.04 13.41
CA ILE A 260 16.28 17.49 13.28
C ILE A 260 15.92 17.90 11.85
N ASN A 261 16.52 17.25 10.85
CA ASN A 261 16.24 17.55 9.45
C ASN A 261 14.78 17.25 9.05
N ALA A 262 14.16 16.22 9.65
CA ALA A 262 12.77 15.88 9.40
C ALA A 262 11.80 16.91 10.00
N MET A 263 12.17 17.57 11.11
CA MET A 263 11.37 18.60 11.77
C MET A 263 11.46 19.98 11.11
N GLN A 264 12.48 20.22 10.28
CA GLN A 264 12.65 21.52 9.64
C GLN A 264 11.60 21.79 8.56
N GLU A 265 11.08 23.02 8.55
CA GLU A 265 10.15 23.47 7.52
C GLU A 265 10.83 23.50 6.15
N ARG A 266 10.23 22.79 5.19
CA ARG A 266 10.70 22.79 3.82
C ARG A 266 10.07 23.95 3.07
N THR A 267 10.84 25.01 2.85
CA THR A 267 10.41 26.13 2.01
C THR A 267 10.11 25.66 0.60
N LYS A 268 8.97 26.08 0.04
CA LYS A 268 8.44 25.67 -1.29
C LYS A 268 9.32 26.07 -2.50
N GLY A 269 10.54 26.59 -2.30
CA GLY A 269 11.36 27.21 -3.35
C GLY A 269 12.71 26.55 -3.64
N ARG A 270 13.03 25.41 -3.02
CA ARG A 270 14.27 24.69 -3.29
C ARG A 270 13.96 23.24 -3.62
N GLU A 271 13.74 23.00 -4.90
CA GLU A 271 14.02 21.73 -5.55
C GLU A 271 15.55 21.50 -5.48
N GLN A 272 16.08 21.31 -4.28
CA GLN A 272 17.47 20.90 -4.05
C GLN A 272 17.53 19.39 -4.21
N THR A 273 17.70 18.97 -5.46
CA THR A 273 18.60 17.88 -5.86
C THR A 273 18.56 16.60 -5.02
N VAL A 274 17.38 16.06 -4.74
CA VAL A 274 17.19 14.60 -4.53
C VAL A 274 16.03 14.07 -5.41
N GLY A 275 15.62 14.89 -6.39
CA GLY A 275 14.52 14.68 -7.31
C GLY A 275 14.85 13.77 -8.50
N THR A 276 15.24 12.53 -8.26
CA THR A 276 15.07 11.44 -9.24
C THR A 276 14.88 10.06 -8.59
N ILE A 277 14.96 9.95 -7.26
CA ILE A 277 14.86 8.67 -6.55
C ILE A 277 13.44 8.43 -5.98
N LEU A 278 12.64 9.49 -5.82
CA LEU A 278 11.33 9.45 -5.15
C LEU A 278 10.29 8.55 -5.83
N LEU A 279 10.33 8.34 -7.15
CA LEU A 279 9.33 7.49 -7.85
C LEU A 279 9.62 5.99 -7.75
N LYS A 280 10.89 5.56 -7.72
CA LYS A 280 11.26 4.16 -7.46
C LYS A 280 11.18 3.82 -5.97
N VAL A 281 11.52 4.77 -5.09
CA VAL A 281 11.38 4.63 -3.64
C VAL A 281 9.91 4.60 -3.21
N ARG A 282 8.97 5.27 -3.89
CA ARG A 282 7.53 5.14 -3.59
C ARG A 282 6.98 3.72 -3.83
N TYR A 283 7.42 3.04 -4.89
CA TYR A 283 7.01 1.67 -5.18
C TYR A 283 7.70 0.67 -4.24
N TRP A 284 8.96 0.93 -3.88
CA TRP A 284 9.74 0.10 -2.98
C TRP A 284 9.36 0.28 -1.49
N LEU A 285 9.11 1.51 -1.01
CA LEU A 285 8.55 1.78 0.34
C LEU A 285 7.16 1.19 0.48
N ARG A 286 6.30 1.30 -0.54
CA ARG A 286 4.98 0.65 -0.49
C ARG A 286 5.14 -0.87 -0.39
N LEU A 287 6.05 -1.48 -1.14
CA LEU A 287 6.36 -2.91 -1.06
C LEU A 287 7.14 -3.30 0.21
N ARG A 288 7.91 -2.40 0.83
CA ARG A 288 8.74 -2.66 2.01
C ARG A 288 7.99 -2.43 3.31
N LEU A 289 7.11 -1.42 3.38
CA LEU A 289 6.15 -1.25 4.48
C LEU A 289 5.08 -2.35 4.43
N LEU A 290 4.58 -2.72 3.24
CA LEU A 290 3.77 -3.94 3.09
C LEU A 290 4.56 -5.19 3.50
N ARG A 291 5.84 -5.31 3.12
CA ARG A 291 6.69 -6.41 3.58
C ARG A 291 7.12 -6.32 5.04
N TYR A 292 7.06 -5.20 5.74
CA TYR A 292 7.33 -5.14 7.18
C TYR A 292 6.10 -5.61 7.96
N VAL A 293 4.90 -5.26 7.46
CA VAL A 293 3.63 -5.82 7.93
C VAL A 293 3.55 -7.33 7.61
N ASP A 294 4.07 -7.79 6.45
CA ASP A 294 4.06 -9.21 6.05
C ASP A 294 5.28 -10.03 6.58
N ASN A 295 6.45 -9.43 6.87
CA ASN A 295 7.63 -10.14 7.37
C ASN A 295 7.62 -10.30 8.89
N TRP A 296 6.91 -9.47 9.65
CA TRP A 296 6.58 -9.84 11.04
C TRP A 296 5.76 -11.14 11.08
N TRP A 297 4.92 -11.36 10.06
CA TRP A 297 4.24 -12.64 9.83
C TRP A 297 5.17 -13.76 9.34
N SER A 298 6.18 -13.47 8.51
CA SER A 298 7.08 -14.51 7.96
C SER A 298 8.22 -14.94 8.91
N VAL A 299 8.70 -14.04 9.79
CA VAL A 299 9.74 -14.36 10.79
C VAL A 299 9.18 -15.23 11.92
N SER A 300 7.92 -15.04 12.32
CA SER A 300 7.22 -15.97 13.21
C SER A 300 7.02 -17.37 12.59
N LEU A 301 6.98 -17.46 11.25
CA LEU A 301 6.86 -18.72 10.51
C LEU A 301 8.18 -19.49 10.34
N LYS A 302 9.33 -18.87 10.64
CA LYS A 302 10.65 -19.55 10.65
C LYS A 302 11.18 -19.87 12.04
N ALA A 303 10.71 -19.19 13.09
CA ALA A 303 10.93 -19.62 14.48
C ALA A 303 10.03 -20.80 14.90
N ALA A 304 9.06 -21.17 14.05
CA ALA A 304 8.16 -22.31 14.22
C ALA A 304 8.43 -23.46 13.21
N ARG A 305 9.71 -23.67 12.86
CA ARG A 305 10.18 -24.93 12.27
C ARG A 305 11.24 -25.56 13.17
#